data_AF-A0A350C3H8-F1
#
_entry.id   AF-A0A350C3H8-F1
#
_cell.length_a   1.000
_cell.length_b   1.000
_cell.length_c   1.000
_cell.angle_alpha   90.00
_cell.angle_beta   90.00
_cell.angle_gamma   90.00
#
_symmetry.space_group_name_H-M   'P 1'
#
loop_
_entity.id
_entity.type
_entity.pdbx_description
1 polymer ?
#
loop_
_entity_poly.entity_id
_entity_poly.type
_entity_poly.pdbx_seq_one_letter_code
_entity_poly.pdbx_strand_id
1 'polypeptide(L)'
;ILADEPTGNLDTKTSIEIMQIFESIQDKGNTVIIVTHEPDIAEHAHRIIKLRDGLIETDARNKNIIKSSDPMHRYNVGIKEG
;
A
#
# COMPACT_ATOMS: atom_id res chain seq x y z
N ILE A 1 -1.96 -4.63 -13.17
CA ILE A 1 -1.13 -5.57 -12.37
C ILE A 1 -1.95 -6.01 -11.18
N LEU A 2 -1.97 -7.30 -10.88
CA LEU A 2 -2.56 -7.86 -9.65
C LEU A 2 -1.42 -8.42 -8.81
N ALA A 3 -1.34 -8.00 -7.55
CA ALA A 3 -0.35 -8.47 -6.58
C ALA A 3 -1.08 -9.04 -5.36
N ASP A 4 -0.74 -10.28 -4.97
CA ASP A 4 -1.34 -10.97 -3.82
C ASP A 4 -0.31 -11.04 -2.70
N GLU A 5 -0.60 -10.38 -1.58
CA GLU A 5 0.28 -10.23 -0.42
C GLU A 5 1.76 -9.91 -0.78
N PRO A 6 2.02 -8.88 -1.61
CA PRO A 6 3.37 -8.64 -2.16
C PRO A 6 4.40 -8.22 -1.12
N THR A 7 3.95 -7.78 0.06
CA THR A 7 4.78 -7.36 1.20
C THR A 7 4.80 -8.39 2.33
N GLY A 8 4.06 -9.49 2.19
CA GLY A 8 3.97 -10.52 3.22
C GLY A 8 5.35 -11.07 3.59
N ASN A 9 5.70 -10.99 4.88
CA ASN A 9 6.97 -11.49 5.44
C ASN A 9 8.23 -10.70 5.00
N LEU A 10 8.08 -9.48 4.46
CA LEU A 10 9.20 -8.60 4.13
C LEU A 10 9.49 -7.60 5.24
N ASP A 11 10.74 -7.16 5.33
CA ASP A 11 11.10 -6.08 6.26
C ASP A 11 10.51 -4.74 5.79
N THR A 12 10.42 -3.82 6.73
CA THR A 12 9.89 -2.46 6.55
C THR A 12 10.47 -1.72 5.34
N LYS A 13 11.77 -1.83 5.10
CA LYS A 13 12.45 -1.09 4.02
C LYS A 13 12.10 -1.69 2.67
N THR A 14 12.16 -3.01 2.56
CA THR A 14 11.82 -3.73 1.33
C THR A 14 10.35 -3.50 0.95
N SER A 15 9.45 -3.44 1.93
CA SER A 15 8.03 -3.15 1.70
C SER A 15 7.82 -1.76 1.08
N ILE A 16 8.55 -0.73 1.55
CA ILE A 16 8.50 0.61 0.95
C ILE A 16 9.00 0.60 -0.50
N GLU A 17 10.10 -0.08 -0.79
CA GLU A 17 10.65 -0.17 -2.15
C GLU A 17 9.64 -0.80 -3.13
N ILE A 18 8.93 -1.84 -2.69
CA ILE A 18 7.85 -2.45 -3.47
C ILE A 18 6.70 -1.47 -3.70
N MET A 19 6.30 -0.71 -2.68
CA MET A 19 5.26 0.30 -2.84
C MET A 19 5.67 1.42 -3.79
N GLN A 20 6.94 1.85 -3.77
CA GLN A 20 7.47 2.80 -4.76
C GLN A 20 7.34 2.28 -6.19
N ILE A 21 7.62 0.99 -6.41
CA ILE A 21 7.46 0.36 -7.72
C ILE A 21 5.99 0.39 -8.14
N PHE A 22 5.06 -0.02 -7.28
CA PHE A 22 3.63 -0.01 -7.60
C PHE A 22 3.09 1.39 -7.87
N GLU A 23 3.46 2.37 -7.06
CA GLU A 23 3.13 3.79 -7.27
C GLU A 23 3.65 4.25 -8.65
N SER A 24 4.91 3.96 -8.99
CA SER A 24 5.48 4.34 -10.29
C SER A 24 4.77 3.72 -11.49
N ILE A 25 4.27 2.49 -11.34
CA ILE A 25 3.54 1.78 -12.40
C ILE A 25 2.14 2.40 -12.55
N GLN A 26 1.50 2.71 -11.43
CA GLN A 26 0.20 3.38 -11.40
C GLN A 26 0.30 4.80 -11.99
N ASP A 27 1.35 5.55 -11.68
CA ASP A 27 1.61 6.88 -12.23
C ASP A 27 1.83 6.86 -13.76
N LYS A 28 2.28 5.73 -14.32
CA LYS A 28 2.35 5.50 -15.78
C LYS A 28 0.98 5.19 -16.42
N GLY A 29 -0.11 5.31 -15.67
CA GLY A 29 -1.49 5.09 -16.14
C GLY A 29 -1.97 3.65 -16.04
N ASN A 30 -1.21 2.75 -15.41
CA ASN A 30 -1.63 1.38 -15.23
C ASN A 30 -2.54 1.24 -14.01
N THR A 31 -3.52 0.33 -14.08
CA THR A 31 -4.28 -0.06 -12.89
C THR A 31 -3.51 -1.14 -12.12
N VAL A 32 -3.27 -0.89 -10.83
CA VAL A 32 -2.65 -1.83 -9.89
C VAL A 32 -3.68 -2.22 -8.85
N ILE A 33 -3.85 -3.52 -8.63
CA ILE A 33 -4.71 -4.10 -7.59
C ILE A 33 -3.79 -4.87 -6.66
N ILE A 34 -3.88 -4.57 -5.37
CA ILE A 34 -3.10 -5.21 -4.32
C ILE A 34 -4.09 -5.87 -3.36
N VAL A 35 -3.86 -7.14 -3.07
CA VAL A 35 -4.52 -7.85 -1.97
C VAL A 35 -3.55 -7.87 -0.80
N THR A 36 -4.01 -7.41 0.36
CA THR A 36 -3.20 -7.34 1.58
C THR A 36 -4.09 -7.40 2.81
N HIS A 37 -3.57 -7.98 3.88
CA HIS A 37 -4.13 -7.89 5.23
C HIS A 37 -3.56 -6.71 6.04
N GLU A 38 -2.58 -5.98 5.50
CA GLU A 38 -1.87 -4.88 6.16
C GLU A 38 -2.60 -3.54 5.90
N PRO A 39 -3.13 -2.85 6.93
CA PRO A 39 -3.88 -1.61 6.75
C PRO A 39 -3.05 -0.46 6.17
N ASP A 40 -1.77 -0.40 6.50
CA ASP A 40 -0.79 0.57 5.99
C ASP A 40 -0.58 0.45 4.48
N ILE A 41 -0.36 -0.76 3.96
CA ILE A 41 -0.28 -0.99 2.51
C ILE A 41 -1.57 -0.53 1.81
N ALA A 42 -2.73 -0.79 2.41
CA ALA A 42 -4.00 -0.33 1.88
C ALA A 42 -4.13 1.22 1.85
N GLU A 43 -3.48 1.94 2.76
CA GLU A 43 -3.48 3.42 2.80
C GLU A 43 -2.76 4.07 1.61
N HIS A 44 -1.93 3.33 0.87
CA HIS A 44 -1.36 3.79 -0.41
C HIS A 44 -2.36 3.71 -1.58
N ALA A 45 -3.42 2.92 -1.44
CA ALA A 45 -4.36 2.71 -2.52
C ALA A 45 -5.31 3.90 -2.68
N HIS A 46 -5.69 4.19 -3.93
CA HIS A 46 -6.68 5.23 -4.25
C HIS A 46 -8.12 4.81 -3.90
N ARG A 47 -8.36 3.50 -3.81
CA ARG A 47 -9.63 2.88 -3.45
C ARG A 47 -9.33 1.66 -2.60
N ILE A 48 -10.07 1.51 -1.51
CA ILE A 48 -9.92 0.42 -0.56
C ILE A 48 -11.24 -0.35 -0.56
N ILE A 49 -11.16 -1.65 -0.85
CA ILE A 49 -12.29 -2.57 -0.80
C ILE A 49 -11.99 -3.56 0.32
N LYS A 50 -12.79 -3.55 1.39
CA LYS A 50 -12.68 -4.54 2.47
C LYS A 50 -13.62 -5.70 2.18
N LEU A 51 -13.06 -6.90 2.19
CA LEU A 51 -13.80 -8.13 2.05
C LEU A 51 -13.93 -8.81 3.41
N ARG A 52 -15.11 -9.39 3.67
CA ARG A 52 -15.39 -10.21 4.85
C ARG A 52 -16.28 -11.36 4.46
N ASP A 53 -15.89 -12.58 4.80
CA ASP A 53 -16.65 -13.81 4.50
C ASP A 53 -17.06 -13.93 3.02
N GLY A 54 -16.17 -13.50 2.10
CA GLY A 54 -16.42 -13.52 0.65
C GLY A 54 -17.33 -12.40 0.13
N LEU A 55 -17.77 -11.49 0.99
CA LEU A 55 -18.64 -10.36 0.65
C LEU A 55 -17.88 -9.03 0.77
N ILE A 56 -18.31 -8.03 -0.01
CA ILE A 56 -17.81 -6.66 0.14
C ILE A 56 -18.43 -6.05 1.40
N GLU A 57 -17.60 -5.81 2.41
CA GLU A 57 -18.00 -5.13 3.64
C GLU A 57 -17.99 -3.61 3.43
N THR A 58 -16.94 -3.08 2.81
CA THR A 58 -16.84 -1.66 2.46
C THR A 58 -16.12 -1.44 1.13
N ASP A 59 -16.49 -0.36 0.45
CA ASP A 59 -15.86 0.10 -0.77
C ASP A 59 -15.80 1.62 -0.74
N ALA A 60 -14.58 2.15 -0.57
CA ALA A 60 -14.37 3.58 -0.40
C ALA A 60 -13.18 4.07 -1.19
N ARG A 61 -13.30 5.28 -1.77
CA ARG A 61 -12.13 6.03 -2.23
C ARG A 61 -11.34 6.52 -1.04
N ASN A 62 -10.03 6.32 -1.08
CA ASN A 62 -9.13 6.85 -0.08
C ASN A 62 -9.00 8.36 -0.29
N LYS A 63 -9.37 9.15 0.72
CA LYS A 63 -9.26 10.61 0.69
C LYS A 63 -7.87 11.10 1.12
N ASN A 64 -7.09 10.25 1.76
CA ASN A 64 -5.76 10.55 2.27
C ASN A 64 -4.80 9.45 1.81
N ILE A 65 -4.36 9.54 0.55
CA ILE A 65 -3.41 8.60 -0.03
C ILE A 65 -2.04 8.86 0.58
N ILE A 66 -1.52 7.88 1.30
CA ILE A 66 -0.17 7.93 1.82
C ILE A 66 0.77 7.49 0.70
N LYS A 67 1.74 8.32 0.36
CA LYS A 67 2.77 7.97 -0.62
C LYS A 67 3.95 7.30 0.10
N SER A 68 4.63 6.40 -0.59
CA SER A 68 5.88 5.80 -0.12
C SER A 68 6.95 6.84 0.23
N SER A 69 6.90 8.03 -0.37
CA SER A 69 7.76 9.16 -0.09
C SER A 69 7.35 10.01 1.12
N ASP A 70 6.25 9.70 1.81
CA ASP A 70 5.75 10.50 2.92
C ASP A 70 6.72 10.41 4.12
N PRO A 71 7.29 11.53 4.61
CA PRO A 71 8.23 11.50 5.73
C PRO A 71 7.59 11.08 7.06
N MET A 72 6.26 11.17 7.19
CA MET A 72 5.49 10.70 8.33
C MET A 72 4.98 9.27 8.15
N HIS A 73 5.37 8.59 7.06
CA HIS A 73 5.08 7.17 6.92
C HIS A 73 5.60 6.42 8.14
N ARG A 74 4.76 5.57 8.75
CA ARG A 74 5.10 4.79 9.96
C ARG A 74 6.37 3.93 9.84
N TYR A 75 6.85 3.74 8.61
CA TYR A 75 8.07 3.02 8.25
C TYR A 75 9.32 3.91 8.13
N ASN A 76 9.15 5.22 7.94
CA ASN A 76 10.22 6.22 7.90
C ASN A 76 10.61 6.73 9.30
N VAL A 77 9.83 6.40 10.33
CA VAL A 77 10.04 6.85 11.73
C VAL A 77 11.28 6.19 12.38
N GLY A 78 11.91 5.21 11.73
CA GLY A 78 13.12 4.52 12.20
C GLY A 78 14.44 4.99 11.59
N ILE A 79 14.46 5.91 10.61
CA ILE A 79 15.69 6.32 9.90
C ILE A 79 16.27 7.64 10.48
N LYS A 80 15.90 8.02 11.71
CA LYS A 80 16.42 9.23 12.38
C LYS A 80 17.46 8.98 13.47
N GLU A 81 17.89 7.75 13.70
CA GLU A 81 19.06 7.48 14.56
C GLU A 81 20.09 6.65 13.81
N GLY A 82 21.15 7.32 13.36
CA GLY A 82 22.30 6.78 12.65
C GLY A 82 23.22 7.90 12.19
#